data_AF-A0A1I0WIB1-F1
#
_entry.id   AF-A0A1I0WIB1-F1
#
_cell.length_a   1.000
_cell.length_b   1.000
_cell.length_c   1.000
_cell.angle_alpha   90.00
_cell.angle_beta   90.00
_cell.angle_gamma   90.00
#
_symmetry.space_group_name_H-M   'P 1'
#
loop_
_entity.id
_entity.type
_entity.pdbx_description
1 polymer ?
#
loop_
_entity_poly.entity_id
_entity_poly.type
_entity_poly.pdbx_seq_one_letter_code
_entity_poly.pdbx_strand_id
1 'polypeptide(L)' 'MQNKSKREILIDEYLSLLKKSNESSTEEEKQKYSDLAHEKHQEILMEQFGGDKNIGRFNTF' A
#
# COMPACT_ATOMS: atom_id res chain seq x y z
N MET A 1 -13.38 -20.52 7.29
CA MET A 1 -12.38 -19.55 6.77
C MET A 1 -13.15 -18.43 6.11
N GLN A 2 -13.08 -17.21 6.63
CA GLN A 2 -13.71 -16.05 5.97
C GLN A 2 -12.95 -15.82 4.66
N ASN A 3 -13.65 -15.83 3.52
CA ASN A 3 -13.09 -15.37 2.26
C ASN A 3 -12.87 -13.86 2.38
N LYS A 4 -11.62 -13.46 2.65
CA LYS A 4 -11.24 -12.05 2.61
C LYS A 4 -11.48 -11.52 1.20
N SER A 5 -12.11 -10.35 1.12
CA SER A 5 -12.21 -9.62 -0.14
C SER A 5 -10.82 -9.25 -0.63
N LYS A 6 -10.66 -9.10 -1.95
CA LYS A 6 -9.39 -8.67 -2.57
C LYS A 6 -8.84 -7.39 -1.93
N ARG A 7 -9.73 -6.45 -1.57
CA ARG A 7 -9.39 -5.22 -0.86
C ARG A 7 -8.80 -5.45 0.53
N GLU A 8 -9.36 -6.36 1.31
CA GLU A 8 -8.82 -6.66 2.66
C GLU A 8 -7.43 -7.27 2.58
N ILE A 9 -7.17 -8.12 1.58
CA ILE A 9 -5.83 -8.67 1.33
C ILE A 9 -4.85 -7.55 1.01
N LEU A 10 -5.22 -6.62 0.13
CA LEU A 10 -4.36 -5.48 -0.23
C LEU A 10 -4.09 -4.56 0.97
N ILE A 11 -5.09 -4.31 1.82
CA ILE A 11 -4.93 -3.52 3.05
C ILE A 11 -3.98 -4.22 4.04
N ASP A 12 -4.12 -5.53 4.23
CA ASP A 12 -3.24 -6.30 5.11
C ASP A 12 -1.79 -6.27 4.60
N GLU A 13 -1.58 -6.40 3.29
CA GLU A 13 -0.26 -6.29 2.66
C GLU A 13 0.36 -4.90 2.87
N TYR A 14 -0.42 -3.84 2.64
CA TYR A 14 0.00 -2.46 2.87
C TYR A 14 0.44 -2.23 4.33
N LEU A 15 -0.38 -2.64 5.30
CA LEU A 15 -0.06 -2.50 6.72
C LEU A 15 1.18 -3.32 7.10
N SER A 16 1.35 -4.52 6.52
CA SER A 16 2.55 -5.32 6.75
C SER A 16 3.81 -4.63 6.23
N LEU A 17 3.74 -3.93 5.10
CA LEU A 17 4.89 -3.22 4.53
C LEU A 17 5.25 -2.00 5.37
N LEU A 18 4.27 -1.23 5.86
CA LEU A 18 4.51 -0.14 6.81
C LEU A 18 5.16 -0.64 8.10
N LYS A 19 4.68 -1.77 8.63
CA LYS A 19 5.28 -2.38 9.83
C LYS A 19 6.73 -2.76 9.58
N LYS A 20 7.04 -3.40 8.44
CA LYS A 20 8.42 -3.74 8.07
C LYS A 20 9.30 -2.51 7.91
N SER A 21 8.80 -1.44 7.29
CA SER A 21 9.52 -0.17 7.19
C SER A 21 9.89 0.39 8.58
N ASN A 22 8.97 0.33 9.55
CA ASN A 22 9.23 0.76 10.93
C ASN A 22 10.20 -0.17 11.71
N GLU A 23 10.23 -1.45 11.37
CA GLU A 23 11.12 -2.44 12.00
C GLU A 23 12.51 -2.51 11.34
N SER A 24 12.68 -1.92 10.15
CA SER A 24 13.95 -1.84 9.44
C SER A 24 15.01 -1.10 10.24
N SER A 25 16.22 -1.65 10.25
CA SER A 25 17.37 -1.05 10.94
C SER A 25 18.18 -0.12 10.04
N THR A 26 17.91 -0.11 8.74
CA THR A 26 18.63 0.69 7.75
C THR A 26 17.67 1.61 6.98
N GLU A 27 18.16 2.79 6.60
CA GLU A 27 17.36 3.75 5.83
C GLU A 27 17.02 3.21 4.43
N GLU A 28 17.90 2.40 3.82
CA GLU A 28 17.66 1.75 2.54
C GLU A 28 16.49 0.76 2.59
N GLU A 29 16.43 -0.08 3.62
CA GLU A 29 15.31 -1.02 3.80
C GLU A 29 14.02 -0.28 4.16
N LYS A 30 14.12 0.78 4.96
CA LYS A 30 12.99 1.62 5.31
C LYS A 30 12.38 2.26 4.07
N GLN A 31 13.21 2.84 3.19
CA GLN A 31 12.79 3.42 1.92
C GLN A 31 12.18 2.37 1.01
N LYS A 32 12.84 1.21 0.85
CA LYS A 32 12.33 0.10 0.03
C LYS A 32 10.93 -0.35 0.47
N TYR A 33 10.70 -0.55 1.77
CA TYR A 33 9.37 -0.94 2.25
C TYR A 33 8.35 0.20 2.16
N SER A 34 8.78 1.45 2.27
CA SER A 34 7.93 2.62 2.05
C SER A 34 7.47 2.70 0.59
N ASP A 35 8.37 2.48 -0.38
CA ASP A 35 8.06 2.48 -1.81
C ASP A 35 7.07 1.35 -2.15
N LEU A 36 7.32 0.15 -1.64
CA LEU A 36 6.40 -0.98 -1.80
C LEU A 36 5.03 -0.72 -1.16
N ALA A 37 5.00 -0.07 0.02
CA ALA A 37 3.75 0.31 0.66
C ALA A 37 2.99 1.35 -0.20
N HIS A 38 3.71 2.29 -0.81
CA HIS A 38 3.11 3.26 -1.72
C HIS A 38 2.47 2.58 -2.93
N GLU A 39 3.16 1.64 -3.58
CA GLU A 39 2.60 0.86 -4.70
C GLU A 39 1.33 0.12 -4.29
N LYS A 40 1.33 -0.53 -3.11
CA LYS A 40 0.14 -1.21 -2.58
C LYS A 40 -1.00 -0.27 -2.27
N HIS A 41 -0.71 0.93 -1.79
CA HIS A 41 -1.72 1.96 -1.60
C HIS A 41 -2.36 2.37 -2.94
N GLN A 42 -1.58 2.51 -4.02
CA GLN A 42 -2.13 2.75 -5.36
C GLN A 42 -3.02 1.61 -5.84
N GLU A 43 -2.63 0.35 -5.62
CA GLU A 43 -3.47 -0.81 -5.97
C GLU A 43 -4.81 -0.78 -5.22
N ILE A 44 -4.81 -0.42 -3.93
CA ILE A 44 -6.05 -0.25 -3.14
C ILE A 44 -6.93 0.84 -3.74
N LEU A 45 -6.36 1.98 -4.11
CA LEU A 45 -7.10 3.08 -4.74
C LEU A 45 -7.66 2.69 -6.11
N MET A 46 -6.89 1.97 -6.93
CA MET A 46 -7.37 1.47 -8.22
C MET A 46 -8.51 0.46 -8.06
N GLU A 47 -8.42 -0.46 -7.10
CA GLU A 47 -9.48 -1.43 -6.80
C GLU A 47 -10.74 -0.73 -6.29
N GLN A 48 -10.58 0.29 -5.43
CA GLN A 48 -11.71 0.98 -4.81
C GLN A 48 -12.41 1.99 -5.75
N PHE A 49 -11.65 2.63 -6.64
CA PHE A 49 -12.14 3.72 -7.49
C PHE A 49 -12.07 3.41 -9.00
N GLY A 50 -11.76 2.16 -9.38
CA GLY A 50 -11.82 1.68 -10.76
C GLY A 50 -10.84 2.34 -11.74
N GLY A 51 -9.73 2.90 -11.25
CA GLY A 51 -8.74 3.57 -12.08
C GLY A 51 -9.21 4.93 -12.63
N ASP A 52 -10.15 5.60 -11.96
CA ASP A 52 -10.52 6.98 -12.30
C ASP A 52 -9.25 7.85 -12.37
N LYS A 53 -9.04 8.52 -13.50
CA LYS A 53 -7.82 9.28 -13.85
C LYS A 53 -7.54 10.44 -12.87
N ASN A 54 -8.48 10.71 -11.97
CA ASN A 54 -8.37 11.68 -10.88
C ASN A 54 -7.67 11.15 -9.61
N ILE A 55 -7.31 9.86 -9.54
CA ILE A 55 -6.56 9.28 -8.39
C ILE A 55 -5.23 10.01 -8.14
N GLY A 56 -4.63 10.59 -9.19
CA GLY A 56 -3.44 11.45 -9.06
C GLY A 56 -3.61 12.65 -8.11
N ARG A 57 -4.85 13.06 -7.79
CA ARG A 57 -5.12 14.10 -6.78
C ARG A 57 -4.92 13.64 -5.34
N PHE A 58 -4.91 12.33 -5.08
CA PHE A 58 -4.58 11.78 -3.76
C PHE A 58 -3.07 11.49 -3.62
N ASN A 59 -2.28 11.72 -4.68
CA ASN A 59 -0.84 11.51 -4.71
C ASN A 59 0.00 12.74 -4.34
N THR A 60 -0.62 13.77 -3.78
CA THR A 60 0.10 14.85 -3.07
C THR A 60 0.54 14.34 -1.70
N PHE A 61 1.72 13.72 -1.65
CA PHE A 61 2.57 13.65 -0.47
C PHE A 61 3.77 14.56 -0.67
#